data_AF-A0A699XKV5-F1
#
_entry.id   AF-A0A699XKV5-F1
#
_cell.length_a   1.000
_cell.length_b   1.000
_cell.length_c   1.000
_cell.angle_alpha   90.00
_cell.angle_beta   90.00
_cell.angle_gamma   90.00
#
_symmetry.space_group_name_H-M   'P 1'
#
loop_
_entity.id
_entity.type
_entity.pdbx_description
1 polymer ?
#
loop_
_entity_poly.entity_id
_entity_poly.type
_entity_poly.pdbx_seq_one_letter_code
_entity_poly.pdbx_strand_id
1 'polypeptide(L)'
;ELKAAYGELIGPDFHWRGDLLALGIGNGRQAGGGHPLCPNALADDGLLDISILPAPQEIVSTLKSLLEGGLGIDNLFVRAR
;
A
#
# COMPACT_ATOMS: atom_id res chain seq x y z
N GLU A 1 15.52 -10.51 1.45
CA GLU A 1 14.42 -11.30 0.86
C GLU A 1 13.11 -10.64 1.26
N LEU A 2 12.21 -10.34 0.30
CA LEU A 2 10.89 -9.78 0.59
C LEU A 2 9.99 -10.91 1.10
N LYS A 3 9.39 -10.75 2.29
CA LYS A 3 8.49 -11.75 2.89
C LYS A 3 7.13 -11.13 3.14
N ALA A 4 6.09 -11.89 2.86
CA ALA A 4 4.73 -11.51 3.23
C ALA A 4 4.56 -11.55 4.75
N ALA A 5 3.69 -10.68 5.25
CA ALA A 5 3.24 -10.68 6.63
C ALA A 5 1.71 -10.63 6.65
N TYR A 6 1.10 -11.40 7.55
CA TYR A 6 -0.34 -11.32 7.81
C TYR A 6 -0.65 -10.05 8.61
N GLY A 7 -1.70 -9.33 8.23
CA GLY A 7 -2.19 -8.16 8.93
C GLY A 7 -3.71 -8.07 8.91
N GLU A 8 -4.25 -7.36 9.90
CA GLU A 8 -5.65 -6.96 9.97
C GLU A 8 -5.71 -5.46 10.27
N LEU A 9 -6.41 -4.71 9.41
CA LEU A 9 -6.55 -3.26 9.49
C LEU A 9 -8.02 -2.89 9.62
N ILE A 10 -8.34 -2.03 10.56
CA ILE A 10 -9.69 -1.60 10.90
C ILE A 10 -9.71 -0.07 10.95
N GLY A 11 -10.68 0.54 10.27
CA GLY A 11 -10.91 1.97 10.21
C GLY A 11 -12.39 2.30 10.00
N PRO A 12 -12.75 3.59 9.86
CA PRO A 12 -14.12 4.01 9.59
C PRO A 12 -14.61 3.40 8.27
N ASP A 13 -15.66 2.59 8.32
CA ASP A 13 -16.21 1.86 7.17
C ASP A 13 -15.19 1.00 6.38
N PHE A 14 -14.07 0.66 7.03
CA PHE A 14 -12.98 -0.09 6.43
C PHE A 14 -12.56 -1.27 7.32
N HIS A 15 -12.55 -2.47 6.74
CA HIS A 15 -11.98 -3.66 7.38
C HIS A 15 -11.28 -4.49 6.32
N TRP A 16 -9.98 -4.70 6.49
CA TRP A 16 -9.16 -5.51 5.61
C TRP A 16 -8.34 -6.51 6.43
N ARG A 17 -8.17 -7.72 5.89
CA ARG A 17 -7.31 -8.75 6.48
C ARG A 17 -6.68 -9.62 5.40
N GLY A 18 -5.45 -10.05 5.64
CA GLY A 18 -4.73 -10.95 4.74
C GLY A 18 -3.23 -10.76 4.78
N ASP A 19 -2.53 -11.44 3.88
CA ASP A 19 -1.09 -11.27 3.71
C ASP A 19 -0.78 -10.04 2.85
N LEU A 20 0.21 -9.26 3.28
CA LEU A 20 0.69 -8.06 2.58
C LEU A 20 2.22 -8.05 2.46
N LEU A 21 2.69 -7.37 1.42
CA LEU A 21 4.12 -7.09 1.18
C LEU A 21 4.52 -5.70 1.68
N ALA A 22 3.61 -4.74 1.62
CA ALA A 22 3.84 -3.39 2.07
C ALA A 22 2.55 -2.74 2.58
N LEU A 23 2.72 -1.86 3.56
CA LEU A 23 1.67 -1.03 4.15
C LEU A 23 2.18 0.41 4.23
N GLY A 24 1.44 1.34 3.64
CA GLY A 24 1.60 2.77 3.81
C GLY A 24 0.45 3.33 4.64
N ILE A 25 0.79 4.14 5.65
CA ILE A 25 -0.15 4.93 6.45
C ILE A 25 0.35 6.37 6.37
N GLY A 26 -0.41 7.26 5.75
CA GLY A 26 0.08 8.57 5.36
C GLY A 26 -0.86 9.72 5.74
N ASN A 27 -0.32 10.68 6.49
CA ASN A 27 -0.86 12.04 6.54
C ASN A 27 -0.39 12.87 5.31
N GLY A 28 0.74 12.49 4.74
CA GLY A 28 1.33 13.11 3.54
C GLY A 28 1.34 12.15 2.36
N ARG A 29 1.58 12.70 1.17
CA ARG A 29 1.35 11.96 -0.09
C ARG A 29 2.44 10.99 -0.51
N GLN A 30 3.69 11.28 -0.13
CA GLN A 30 4.86 10.60 -0.69
C GLN A 30 5.91 10.26 0.38
N ALA A 31 6.69 9.21 0.14
CA ALA A 31 7.89 8.87 0.92
C ALA A 31 8.94 8.20 0.01
N GLY A 32 10.11 7.88 0.56
CA GLY A 32 11.11 7.06 -0.13
C GLY A 32 11.61 7.66 -1.45
N GLY A 33 12.03 8.93 -1.46
CA GLY A 33 12.58 9.58 -2.66
C GLY A 33 11.52 10.11 -3.64
N GLY A 34 10.32 10.43 -3.16
CA GLY A 34 9.24 11.02 -3.97
C GLY A 34 8.21 10.02 -4.48
N HIS A 35 8.23 8.77 -3.99
CA HIS A 35 7.25 7.77 -4.37
C HIS A 35 5.87 8.07 -3.74
N PRO A 36 4.79 8.16 -4.53
CA PRO A 36 3.47 8.55 -4.04
C PRO A 36 2.75 7.39 -3.33
N LEU A 37 3.14 7.08 -2.09
CA LEU A 37 2.55 5.99 -1.31
C LEU A 37 1.07 6.23 -0.98
N CYS A 38 0.69 7.46 -0.63
CA CYS A 38 -0.68 7.81 -0.23
C CYS A 38 -1.15 9.01 -1.06
N PRO A 39 -1.35 8.87 -2.37
CA PRO A 39 -1.43 10.00 -3.30
C PRO A 39 -2.58 10.99 -2.98
N ASN A 40 -3.63 10.51 -2.31
CA ASN A 40 -4.82 11.29 -1.96
C ASN A 40 -4.78 11.89 -0.54
N ALA A 41 -3.71 11.65 0.23
CA ALA A 41 -3.59 12.16 1.60
C ALA A 41 -3.65 13.70 1.64
N LEU A 42 -4.38 14.21 2.62
CA LEU A 42 -4.50 15.63 2.95
C LEU A 42 -4.06 15.82 4.39
N ALA A 43 -3.12 16.74 4.63
CA ALA A 43 -2.48 16.86 5.94
C ALA A 43 -3.37 17.52 7.01
N ASP A 44 -4.51 18.08 6.61
CA ASP A 44 -5.36 18.96 7.39
C ASP A 44 -6.84 18.55 7.42
N ASP A 45 -7.19 17.34 6.93
CA ASP A 45 -8.56 16.82 6.97
C ASP A 45 -8.87 15.95 8.20
N GLY A 46 -7.87 15.71 9.05
CA GLY A 46 -8.01 14.92 10.28
C GLY A 46 -8.06 13.41 10.07
N LEU A 47 -7.74 12.93 8.86
CA LEU A 47 -7.77 11.51 8.50
C LEU A 47 -6.37 11.01 8.11
N LEU A 48 -6.21 9.69 8.02
CA LEU A 48 -5.00 9.05 7.50
C LEU A 48 -5.36 8.23 6.28
N ASP A 49 -4.61 8.38 5.20
CA ASP A 49 -4.78 7.53 4.02
C ASP A 49 -3.99 6.23 4.20
N ILE A 50 -4.59 5.12 3.77
CA ILE A 50 -4.03 3.77 3.84
C ILE A 50 -3.78 3.27 2.42
N SER A 51 -2.60 2.70 2.19
CA SER A 51 -2.24 1.97 0.96
C SER A 51 -1.66 0.61 1.31
N ILE A 52 -2.34 -0.46 0.92
CA ILE A 52 -1.93 -1.84 1.18
C ILE A 52 -1.51 -2.46 -0.14
N LEU A 53 -0.31 -3.04 -0.21
CA LEU A 53 0.10 -3.93 -1.30
C LEU A 53 -0.10 -5.37 -0.82
N PRO A 54 -1.17 -6.06 -1.26
CA PRO A 54 -1.43 -7.43 -0.85
C PRO A 54 -0.31 -8.36 -1.36
N ALA A 55 -0.16 -9.51 -0.71
CA ALA A 55 0.82 -10.55 -1.07
C ALA A 55 0.15 -11.82 -1.64
N PRO A 56 -0.68 -11.74 -2.70
CA PRO A 56 -1.28 -12.94 -3.27
C PRO A 56 -0.17 -13.86 -3.80
N GLN A 57 -0.33 -15.16 -3.56
CA GLN A 57 0.70 -16.17 -3.77
C GLN A 57 1.27 -16.20 -5.19
N GLU A 58 0.48 -15.80 -6.20
CA GLU A 58 0.89 -15.76 -7.61
C GLU A 58 1.65 -14.48 -8.02
N ILE A 59 1.53 -13.38 -7.26
CA ILE A 59 2.00 -12.05 -7.69
C ILE A 59 3.40 -11.72 -7.13
N VAL A 60 3.89 -12.41 -6.09
CA VAL A 60 5.20 -12.12 -5.47
C VAL A 60 6.38 -12.22 -6.46
N SER A 61 6.31 -13.11 -7.45
CA SER A 61 7.32 -13.26 -8.49
C SER A 61 7.26 -12.14 -9.55
N THR A 62 6.05 -11.76 -9.98
CA THR A 62 5.82 -10.70 -10.98
C THR A 62 6.03 -9.28 -10.41
N LEU A 63 5.74 -9.07 -9.13
CA LEU A 63 5.91 -7.78 -8.45
C LEU A 63 7.36 -7.36 -8.31
N LYS A 64 8.30 -8.29 -8.05
CA LYS A 64 9.73 -7.96 -8.00
C LYS A 64 10.20 -7.33 -9.32
N SER A 65 9.83 -7.95 -10.45
CA SER A 65 10.20 -7.45 -11.77
C SER A 65 9.50 -6.14 -12.15
N LEU A 66 8.26 -5.91 -11.69
CA LEU A 66 7.55 -4.65 -11.93
C LEU A 66 8.02 -3.49 -11.04
N LEU A 67 8.39 -3.77 -9.78
CA LEU A 67 9.00 -2.80 -8.87
C LEU A 67 10.36 -2.33 -9.38
N GLU A 68 11.15 -3.22 -9.97
CA GLU A 68 12.42 -2.87 -10.64
C GLU A 68 12.21 -2.04 -11.93
N GLY A 69 11.03 -2.16 -12.58
CA GLY A 69 10.71 -1.51 -13.84
C GLY A 69 9.89 -0.21 -13.75
N GLY A 70 9.42 0.19 -12.57
CA GLY A 70 8.72 1.47 -12.35
C GLY A 70 7.33 1.60 -13.00
N LEU A 71 6.76 0.53 -13.54
CA LEU A 71 5.47 0.56 -14.25
C LEU A 71 4.31 0.09 -13.34
N GLY A 72 3.36 0.98 -13.08
CA GLY A 72 1.94 0.63 -12.91
C GLY A 72 1.51 -0.13 -11.65
N ILE A 73 2.30 -0.13 -10.57
CA ILE A 73 1.91 -0.80 -9.31
C ILE A 73 0.71 -0.17 -8.61
N ASP A 74 0.31 1.06 -8.98
CA ASP A 74 -0.79 1.78 -8.33
C ASP A 74 -2.11 1.00 -8.33
N ASN A 75 -2.40 0.24 -9.40
CA ASN A 75 -3.63 -0.55 -9.50
C ASN A 75 -3.60 -1.82 -8.62
N LEU A 76 -2.45 -2.15 -8.04
CA LEU A 76 -2.29 -3.30 -7.14
C LEU A 76 -2.52 -2.92 -5.68
N PHE A 77 -2.55 -1.62 -5.36
CA PHE A 77 -2.80 -1.16 -4.00
C PHE A 77 -4.30 -1.15 -3.70
N VAL A 78 -4.66 -1.75 -2.56
CA VAL A 78 -5.94 -1.46 -1.91
C VAL A 78 -5.77 -0.16 -1.12
N ARG A 79 -6.67 0.81 -1.36
CA ARG A 79 -6.61 2.12 -0.72
C ARG A 79 -7.86 2.39 0.11
N ALA A 80 -7.68 3.02 1.25
CA ALA A 80 -8.73 3.38 2.19
C ALA A 80 -8.38 4.65 2.97
N ARG A 81 -9.31 5.12 3.77
CA ARG A 81 -9.19 6.28 4.66
C ARG A 81 -9.90 6.00 5.97
#